data_AF-A0A955FDP6-F1
#
_entry.id   AF-A0A955FDP6-F1
#
_cell.length_a   1.000
_cell.length_b   1.000
_cell.length_c   1.000
_cell.angle_alpha   90.00
_cell.angle_beta   90.00
_cell.angle_gamma   90.00
#
_symmetry.space_group_name_H-M   'P 1'
#
loop_
_entity.id
_entity.type
_entity.pdbx_description
1 polymer ?
#
loop_
_entity_poly.entity_id
_entity_poly.type
_entity_poly.pdbx_seq_one_letter_code
_entity_poly.pdbx_strand_id
1 'polypeptide(L)'
;MPITLQEVRANCAKARSRMAQARAEHWAFGAFNLDDEPTLEAVARAAKAKNAPVLVEVSQGEVDIIGLANVRDLVDNVKREMGVEIYVNLDHSPSVEAAKQGVDAGFEFIHIDVSQANHDATDEEIVAATREVVEYARFTGALVESEPHYFGGSSNLHTEKIDY
;
A
#
# COMPACT_ATOMS: atom_id res chain seq x y z
N MET A 1 6.51 18.33 9.91
CA MET A 1 5.68 19.11 8.96
C MET A 1 5.08 18.10 8.01
N PRO A 2 3.79 18.27 7.62
CA PRO A 2 3.16 17.37 6.67
C PRO A 2 3.96 17.34 5.36
N ILE A 3 4.05 16.16 4.73
CA ILE A 3 4.67 16.00 3.42
C ILE A 3 3.99 16.91 2.39
N THR A 4 4.77 17.54 1.52
CA THR A 4 4.24 18.40 0.46
C THR A 4 3.78 17.58 -0.74
N LEU A 5 2.84 18.11 -1.54
CA LEU A 5 2.41 17.45 -2.79
C LEU A 5 3.56 17.20 -3.76
N GLN A 6 4.58 18.07 -3.76
CA GLN A 6 5.78 17.87 -4.60
C GLN A 6 6.57 16.64 -4.14
N GLU A 7 6.75 16.46 -2.84
CA GLU A 7 7.42 15.29 -2.26
C GLU A 7 6.59 14.01 -2.47
N VAL A 8 5.26 14.07 -2.30
CA VAL A 8 4.35 12.96 -2.61
C VAL A 8 4.51 12.51 -4.07
N ARG A 9 4.47 13.47 -5.01
CA ARG A 9 4.68 13.17 -6.44
C ARG A 9 6.05 12.58 -6.74
N ALA A 10 7.09 13.07 -6.07
CA ALA A 10 8.44 12.53 -6.20
C ALA A 10 8.53 11.08 -5.67
N ASN A 11 7.92 10.79 -4.52
CA ASN A 11 7.84 9.44 -3.98
C ASN A 11 7.07 8.50 -4.92
N CYS A 12 5.90 8.91 -5.42
CA CYS A 12 5.11 8.13 -6.37
C CYS A 12 5.86 7.87 -7.68
N ALA A 13 6.57 8.87 -8.22
CA ALA A 13 7.41 8.70 -9.41
C ALA A 13 8.54 7.69 -9.16
N LYS A 14 9.17 7.74 -7.97
CA LYS A 14 10.19 6.77 -7.57
C LYS A 14 9.60 5.36 -7.45
N ALA A 15 8.44 5.20 -6.81
CA ALA A 15 7.73 3.92 -6.69
C ALA A 15 7.43 3.31 -8.06
N ARG A 16 6.89 4.10 -9.00
CA ARG A 16 6.68 3.71 -10.40
C ARG A 16 7.96 3.24 -11.08
N SER A 17 9.05 3.99 -10.94
CA SER A 17 10.34 3.60 -11.51
C SER A 17 10.83 2.27 -10.94
N ARG A 18 10.65 2.03 -9.65
CA ARG A 18 11.06 0.77 -9.01
C ARG A 18 10.20 -0.40 -9.41
N MET A 19 8.88 -0.23 -9.55
CA MET A 19 8.01 -1.29 -10.08
C MET A 19 8.39 -1.68 -11.51
N ALA A 20 8.74 -0.71 -12.36
CA ALA A 20 9.25 -0.99 -13.70
C ALA A 20 10.59 -1.73 -13.65
N GLN A 21 11.49 -1.33 -12.76
CA GLN A 21 12.78 -2.00 -12.54
C GLN A 21 12.61 -3.44 -12.06
N ALA A 22 11.76 -3.67 -11.06
CA ALA A 22 11.45 -4.98 -10.49
C ALA A 22 11.02 -5.98 -11.57
N ARG A 23 10.13 -5.54 -12.47
CA ARG A 23 9.69 -6.34 -13.62
C ARG A 23 10.81 -6.64 -14.61
N ALA A 24 11.64 -5.64 -14.92
CA ALA A 24 12.75 -5.80 -15.87
C ALA A 24 13.89 -6.68 -15.34
N GLU A 25 14.11 -6.66 -14.03
CA GLU A 25 15.20 -7.37 -13.36
C GLU A 25 14.74 -8.66 -12.66
N HIS A 26 13.46 -9.02 -12.77
CA HIS A 26 12.86 -10.24 -12.22
C HIS A 26 12.98 -10.38 -10.70
N TRP A 27 12.68 -9.31 -9.97
CA TRP A 27 12.51 -9.34 -8.51
C TRP A 27 11.16 -8.73 -8.11
N ALA A 28 10.78 -8.91 -6.84
CA ALA A 28 9.53 -8.39 -6.28
C ALA A 28 9.81 -7.57 -5.02
N PHE A 29 8.92 -6.62 -4.74
CA PHE A 29 8.89 -5.99 -3.42
C PHE A 29 8.46 -7.03 -2.37
N GLY A 30 9.08 -6.97 -1.20
CA GLY A 30 8.43 -7.51 0.00
C GLY A 30 7.36 -6.53 0.45
N ALA A 31 6.13 -7.01 0.57
CA ALA A 31 4.96 -6.28 1.04
C ALA A 31 4.60 -6.83 2.43
N PHE A 32 4.59 -5.97 3.44
CA PHE A 32 4.39 -6.37 4.84
C PHE A 32 3.38 -5.44 5.52
N ASN A 33 2.29 -6.01 6.04
CA ASN A 33 1.32 -5.27 6.85
C ASN A 33 1.96 -4.74 8.15
N LEU A 34 1.51 -3.56 8.56
CA LEU A 34 1.91 -2.89 9.79
C LEU A 34 0.74 -2.86 10.77
N ASP A 35 0.97 -3.39 11.97
CA ASP A 35 0.02 -3.29 13.07
C ASP A 35 0.42 -2.21 14.09
N ASP A 36 1.72 -1.93 14.19
CA ASP A 36 2.31 -0.99 15.15
C ASP A 36 3.71 -0.46 14.72
N GLU A 37 4.24 0.48 15.49
CA GLU A 37 5.59 1.05 15.29
C GLU A 37 6.71 0.01 15.41
N PRO A 38 6.73 -0.90 16.41
CA PRO A 38 7.71 -1.99 16.47
C PRO A 38 7.77 -2.84 15.20
N THR A 39 6.63 -3.16 14.59
CA THR A 39 6.56 -3.93 13.34
C THR A 39 7.18 -3.14 12.19
N LEU A 40 6.85 -1.85 12.05
CA LEU A 40 7.48 -0.97 11.07
C LEU A 40 9.01 -0.92 11.23
N GLU A 41 9.52 -0.75 12.45
CA GLU A 41 10.96 -0.73 12.68
C GLU A 41 11.61 -2.09 12.36
N ALA A 42 10.95 -3.20 12.67
CA ALA A 42 11.45 -4.55 12.35
C ALA A 42 11.57 -4.74 10.84
N VAL A 43 10.53 -4.39 10.08
CA VAL A 43 10.53 -4.43 8.61
C VAL A 43 11.63 -3.52 8.05
N ALA A 44 11.74 -2.29 8.54
CA ALA A 44 12.77 -1.35 8.10
C ALA A 44 14.20 -1.84 8.39
N ARG A 45 14.44 -2.47 9.55
CA ARG A 45 15.74 -3.08 9.90
C ARG A 45 16.06 -4.24 8.95
N ALA A 46 15.08 -5.08 8.63
CA ALA A 46 15.27 -6.18 7.68
C ALA A 46 15.57 -5.66 6.27
N ALA A 47 14.81 -4.68 5.78
CA ALA A 47 15.03 -4.03 4.49
C ALA A 47 16.43 -3.39 4.40
N LYS A 48 16.87 -2.70 5.46
CA LYS A 48 18.23 -2.15 5.57
C LYS A 48 19.31 -3.23 5.49
N ALA A 49 19.15 -4.32 6.24
CA ALA A 49 20.10 -5.43 6.26
C ALA A 49 20.20 -6.15 4.91
N LYS A 50 19.13 -6.12 4.11
CA LYS A 50 19.08 -6.68 2.75
C LYS A 50 19.41 -5.67 1.66
N ASN A 51 19.61 -4.40 2.00
CA ASN A 51 19.77 -3.30 1.06
C ASN A 51 18.68 -3.33 -0.04
N ALA A 52 17.43 -3.56 0.38
CA ALA A 52 16.29 -3.73 -0.51
C ALA A 52 15.23 -2.66 -0.24
N PRO A 53 14.52 -2.18 -1.28
CA PRO A 53 13.32 -1.38 -1.08
C PRO A 53 12.19 -2.27 -0.54
N VAL A 54 11.27 -1.68 0.22
CA VAL A 54 10.17 -2.42 0.86
C VAL A 54 8.86 -1.67 0.73
N LEU A 55 7.76 -2.42 0.62
CA LEU A 55 6.41 -1.92 0.70
C LEU A 55 5.87 -2.25 2.09
N VAL A 56 5.36 -1.24 2.79
CA VAL A 56 4.65 -1.42 4.04
C VAL A 56 3.18 -1.12 3.81
N GLU A 57 2.32 -1.90 4.43
CA GLU A 57 0.90 -1.93 4.08
C GLU A 57 0.04 -1.72 5.31
N VAL A 58 -1.08 -1.06 5.13
CA VAL A 58 -2.13 -0.95 6.15
C VAL A 58 -3.47 -1.21 5.48
N SER A 59 -4.26 -2.08 6.08
CA SER A 59 -5.66 -2.30 5.77
C SER A 59 -6.51 -1.13 6.29
N GLN A 60 -7.79 -1.09 5.88
CA GLN A 60 -8.72 -0.11 6.44
C GLN A 60 -8.84 -0.22 7.97
N GLY A 61 -8.76 -1.43 8.54
CA GLY A 61 -8.86 -1.63 9.98
C GLY A 61 -7.70 -0.99 10.75
N GLU A 62 -6.46 -1.13 10.25
CA GLU A 62 -5.31 -0.45 10.84
C GLU A 62 -5.38 1.06 10.63
N VAL A 63 -5.87 1.51 9.47
CA VAL A 63 -6.10 2.94 9.19
C VAL A 63 -7.11 3.56 10.15
N ASP A 64 -8.19 2.87 10.48
CA ASP A 64 -9.22 3.37 11.40
C ASP A 64 -8.67 3.55 12.83
N ILE A 65 -7.66 2.77 13.21
CA ILE A 65 -7.01 2.83 14.52
C ILE A 65 -5.87 3.87 14.53
N ILE A 66 -4.96 3.80 13.56
CA ILE A 66 -3.72 4.58 13.52
C ILE A 66 -3.98 5.95 12.89
N GLY A 67 -4.76 6.00 11.83
CA GLY A 67 -5.00 7.18 10.99
C GLY A 67 -4.01 7.31 9.83
N LEU A 68 -4.51 7.58 8.62
CA LEU A 68 -3.71 7.70 7.39
C LEU A 68 -2.51 8.66 7.53
N ALA A 69 -2.76 9.86 8.06
CA ALA A 69 -1.70 10.87 8.24
C ALA A 69 -0.62 10.42 9.22
N ASN A 70 -1.00 9.69 10.28
CA ASN A 70 -0.06 9.16 11.25
C ASN A 70 0.79 8.05 10.64
N VAL A 71 0.20 7.15 9.84
CA VAL A 71 0.96 6.14 9.07
C VAL A 71 1.99 6.81 8.17
N ARG A 72 1.58 7.83 7.39
CA ARG A 72 2.49 8.60 6.53
C ARG A 72 3.66 9.19 7.31
N ASP A 73 3.36 9.87 8.42
CA ASP A 73 4.36 10.56 9.24
C ASP A 73 5.34 9.56 9.91
N LEU A 74 4.82 8.44 10.42
CA LEU A 74 5.64 7.37 11.01
C LEU A 74 6.60 6.77 9.98
N VAL A 75 6.09 6.40 8.81
CA VAL A 75 6.90 5.79 7.75
C VAL A 75 7.95 6.77 7.22
N ASP A 76 7.60 8.04 7.00
CA ASP A 76 8.57 9.05 6.55
C ASP A 76 9.66 9.32 7.59
N ASN A 77 9.31 9.27 8.88
CA ASN A 77 10.30 9.40 9.94
C ASN A 77 11.28 8.23 9.91
N VAL A 78 10.78 6.99 9.91
CA VAL A 78 11.61 5.78 9.87
C VAL A 78 12.48 5.74 8.61
N LYS A 79 11.90 6.04 7.44
CA LYS A 79 12.60 6.16 6.15
C LYS A 79 13.81 7.09 6.24
N ARG A 80 13.64 8.28 6.83
CA ARG A 80 14.70 9.29 7.00
C ARG A 80 15.75 8.87 8.03
N GLU A 81 15.33 8.48 9.22
CA GLU A 81 16.22 8.13 10.34
C GLU A 81 17.08 6.91 10.01
N MET A 82 16.50 5.91 9.34
CA MET A 82 17.20 4.68 9.03
C MET A 82 17.90 4.68 7.67
N GLY A 83 17.55 5.62 6.78
CA GLY A 83 18.07 5.69 5.41
C GLY A 83 17.63 4.49 4.55
N VAL A 84 16.38 4.07 4.70
CA VAL A 84 15.80 2.90 4.00
C VAL A 84 14.78 3.37 2.98
N GLU A 85 14.71 2.70 1.83
CA GLU A 85 13.70 2.98 0.81
C GLU A 85 12.39 2.26 1.13
N ILE A 86 11.40 3.02 1.62
CA ILE A 86 10.09 2.50 2.05
C ILE A 86 8.98 3.23 1.27
N TYR A 87 7.97 2.47 0.84
CA TYR A 87 6.73 2.92 0.22
C TYR A 87 5.53 2.45 1.03
N VAL A 88 4.43 3.19 0.99
CA VAL A 88 3.19 2.88 1.71
C VAL A 88 2.11 2.41 0.73
N ASN A 89 1.44 1.31 1.08
CA ASN A 89 0.25 0.79 0.43
C ASN A 89 -0.98 0.93 1.34
N LEU A 90 -2.09 1.42 0.78
CA LEU A 90 -3.42 1.21 1.39
C LEU A 90 -3.97 -0.09 0.84
N ASP A 91 -3.93 -1.13 1.66
CA ASP A 91 -4.30 -2.49 1.26
C ASP A 91 -5.80 -2.76 1.42
N HIS A 92 -6.37 -3.51 0.48
CA HIS A 92 -7.79 -3.86 0.41
C HIS A 92 -8.75 -2.70 0.76
N SER A 93 -8.54 -1.54 0.14
CA SER A 93 -9.41 -0.37 0.36
C SER A 93 -10.85 -0.71 -0.02
N PRO A 94 -11.84 -0.52 0.88
CA PRO A 94 -13.18 -1.07 0.69
C PRO A 94 -14.08 -0.22 -0.21
N SER A 95 -13.62 0.98 -0.59
CA SER A 95 -14.41 1.90 -1.40
C SER A 95 -13.54 2.89 -2.16
N VAL A 96 -14.09 3.45 -3.25
CA VAL A 96 -13.44 4.52 -4.01
C VAL A 96 -13.11 5.72 -3.12
N GLU A 97 -13.98 6.07 -2.18
CA GLU A 97 -13.74 7.19 -1.26
C GLU A 97 -12.54 6.93 -0.35
N ALA A 98 -12.48 5.75 0.27
CA ALA A 98 -11.33 5.35 1.10
C ALA A 98 -10.03 5.31 0.29
N ALA A 99 -10.08 4.81 -0.94
CA ALA A 99 -8.93 4.79 -1.84
C ALA A 99 -8.43 6.21 -2.16
N LYS A 100 -9.35 7.15 -2.41
CA LYS A 100 -9.00 8.58 -2.61
C LYS A 100 -8.38 9.20 -1.37
N GLN A 101 -8.86 8.85 -0.17
CA GLN A 101 -8.25 9.32 1.09
C GLN A 101 -6.80 8.82 1.24
N GLY A 102 -6.50 7.58 0.83
CA GLY A 102 -5.13 7.07 0.77
C GLY A 102 -4.25 7.86 -0.22
N VAL A 103 -4.80 8.21 -1.39
CA VAL A 103 -4.14 9.08 -2.37
C VAL A 103 -3.84 10.45 -1.77
N ASP A 104 -4.81 11.07 -1.09
CA ASP A 104 -4.67 12.37 -0.45
C ASP A 104 -3.66 12.36 0.70
N ALA A 105 -3.57 11.26 1.44
CA ALA A 105 -2.54 11.03 2.46
C ALA A 105 -1.13 10.85 1.88
N GLY A 106 -1.02 10.71 0.56
CA GLY A 106 0.25 10.60 -0.14
C GLY A 106 0.85 9.20 -0.08
N PHE A 107 0.01 8.16 -0.02
CA PHE A 107 0.46 6.78 -0.16
C PHE A 107 0.84 6.51 -1.62
N GLU A 108 1.92 5.76 -1.84
CA GLU A 108 2.46 5.53 -3.17
C GLU A 108 1.73 4.41 -3.92
N PHE A 109 1.10 3.49 -3.18
CA PHE A 109 0.30 2.38 -3.69
C PHE A 109 -1.08 2.39 -3.06
N ILE A 110 -2.08 2.05 -3.86
CA ILE A 110 -3.48 1.96 -3.46
C ILE A 110 -4.04 0.67 -4.03
N HIS A 111 -4.49 -0.23 -3.17
CA HIS A 111 -5.25 -1.40 -3.56
C HIS A 111 -6.74 -1.12 -3.36
N ILE A 112 -7.51 -1.00 -4.45
CA ILE A 112 -8.97 -0.94 -4.39
C ILE A 112 -9.53 -2.34 -4.57
N ASP A 113 -10.23 -2.84 -3.55
CA ASP A 113 -10.79 -4.19 -3.58
C ASP A 113 -12.31 -4.15 -3.38
N VAL A 114 -13.00 -3.97 -4.50
CA VAL A 114 -14.46 -4.01 -4.56
C VAL A 114 -14.98 -5.42 -4.29
N SER A 115 -14.21 -6.44 -4.68
CA SER A 115 -14.65 -7.84 -4.60
C SER A 115 -14.68 -8.37 -3.17
N GLN A 116 -13.79 -7.88 -2.30
CA GLN A 116 -13.82 -8.15 -0.86
C GLN A 116 -14.93 -7.37 -0.13
N ALA A 117 -15.25 -6.17 -0.58
CA ALA A 117 -16.34 -5.37 -0.01
C ALA A 117 -17.73 -5.85 -0.46
N ASN A 118 -17.83 -6.37 -1.69
CA ASN A 118 -19.02 -6.95 -2.27
C ASN A 118 -18.63 -8.21 -3.07
N HIS A 119 -18.81 -9.38 -2.46
CA HIS A 119 -18.43 -10.66 -3.05
C HIS A 119 -19.21 -10.99 -4.34
N ASP A 120 -20.36 -10.35 -4.56
CA ASP A 120 -21.20 -10.52 -5.74
C ASP A 120 -20.98 -9.42 -6.79
N ALA A 121 -19.95 -8.57 -6.64
CA ALA A 121 -19.65 -7.50 -7.58
C ALA A 121 -19.36 -8.05 -8.99
N THR A 122 -19.91 -7.39 -10.01
CA THR A 122 -19.61 -7.77 -11.40
C THR A 122 -18.26 -7.19 -11.85
N ASP A 123 -17.67 -7.79 -12.89
CA ASP A 123 -16.46 -7.27 -13.53
C ASP A 123 -16.62 -5.80 -13.93
N GLU A 124 -17.79 -5.38 -14.41
CA GLU A 124 -18.05 -3.98 -14.78
C GLU A 124 -18.02 -3.04 -13.58
N GLU A 125 -18.55 -3.46 -12.42
CA GLU A 125 -18.52 -2.67 -11.17
C GLU A 125 -17.09 -2.50 -10.65
N ILE A 126 -16.32 -3.59 -10.65
CA ILE A 126 -14.90 -3.60 -10.28
C ILE A 126 -14.12 -2.65 -11.21
N VAL A 127 -14.25 -2.83 -12.53
CA VAL A 127 -13.55 -2.00 -13.52
C VAL A 127 -13.95 -0.53 -13.42
N ALA A 128 -15.22 -0.22 -13.18
CA ALA A 128 -15.70 1.15 -13.04
C ALA A 128 -15.08 1.85 -11.81
N ALA A 129 -15.13 1.20 -10.65
CA ALA A 129 -14.54 1.73 -9.42
C ALA A 129 -13.01 1.88 -9.55
N THR A 130 -12.33 0.85 -10.04
CA THR A 130 -10.88 0.89 -10.27
C THR A 130 -10.48 2.00 -11.22
N ARG A 131 -11.22 2.20 -12.31
CA ARG A 131 -10.96 3.30 -13.25
C ARG A 131 -11.11 4.67 -12.60
N GLU A 132 -12.07 4.85 -11.71
CA GLU A 132 -12.25 6.10 -10.98
C GLU A 132 -11.05 6.39 -10.06
N VAL A 133 -10.59 5.38 -9.32
CA VAL A 133 -9.39 5.49 -8.47
C VAL A 133 -8.15 5.77 -9.31
N VAL A 134 -7.98 5.08 -10.46
CA VAL A 134 -6.87 5.31 -11.39
C VAL A 134 -6.86 6.74 -11.91
N GLU A 135 -8.01 7.30 -12.28
CA GLU A 135 -8.09 8.69 -12.74
C GLU A 135 -7.73 9.67 -11.62
N TYR A 136 -8.23 9.43 -10.41
CA TYR A 136 -7.93 10.26 -9.26
C TYR A 136 -6.45 10.21 -8.86
N ALA A 137 -5.86 9.01 -8.86
CA ALA A 137 -4.45 8.77 -8.54
C ALA A 137 -3.48 9.52 -9.45
N ARG A 138 -3.91 10.04 -10.61
CA ARG A 138 -3.11 10.93 -11.47
C ARG A 138 -2.73 12.24 -10.75
N PHE A 139 -3.49 12.63 -9.72
CA PHE A 139 -3.20 13.79 -8.89
C PHE A 139 -1.81 13.71 -8.22
N THR A 140 -1.45 12.55 -7.68
CA THR A 140 -0.16 12.27 -7.02
C THR A 140 0.79 11.43 -7.86
N GLY A 141 0.25 10.63 -8.79
CA GLY A 141 0.99 9.62 -9.54
C GLY A 141 1.03 8.25 -8.86
N ALA A 142 0.21 8.02 -7.81
CA ALA A 142 0.13 6.73 -7.13
C ALA A 142 -0.15 5.57 -8.11
N LEU A 143 0.33 4.39 -7.74
CA LEU A 143 0.02 3.13 -8.43
C LEU A 143 -1.27 2.55 -7.85
N VAL A 144 -2.10 1.99 -8.71
CA VAL A 144 -3.38 1.39 -8.31
C VAL A 144 -3.36 -0.09 -8.65
N GLU A 145 -3.63 -0.91 -7.64
CA GLU A 145 -3.89 -2.33 -7.73
C GLU A 145 -5.40 -2.58 -7.59
N SER A 146 -5.89 -3.64 -8.24
CA SER A 146 -7.29 -4.06 -8.20
C SER A 146 -7.36 -5.57 -8.18
N GLU A 147 -8.29 -6.09 -7.39
CA GLU A 147 -8.62 -7.50 -7.33
C GLU A 147 -9.78 -7.83 -8.28
N PRO A 148 -9.64 -8.81 -9.20
CA PRO A 148 -10.66 -9.11 -10.21
C PRO A 148 -11.82 -9.98 -9.70
N HIS A 149 -11.65 -10.65 -8.56
CA HIS A 149 -12.68 -11.47 -7.92
C HIS A 149 -12.26 -11.79 -6.49
N TYR A 150 -13.23 -12.08 -5.64
CA TYR A 150 -13.00 -12.37 -4.23
C TYR A 150 -12.06 -13.57 -4.03
N PHE A 151 -10.92 -13.34 -3.38
CA PHE A 151 -10.10 -14.41 -2.81
C PHE A 151 -10.55 -14.74 -1.39
N GLY A 152 -10.96 -16.00 -1.17
CA GLY A 152 -11.36 -16.48 0.14
C GLY A 152 -10.21 -16.43 1.15
N GLY A 153 -10.45 -15.82 2.30
CA GLY A 153 -9.46 -15.69 3.36
C GLY A 153 -9.74 -14.50 4.26
N SER A 154 -8.91 -14.34 5.29
CA SER A 154 -8.80 -13.10 6.07
C SER A 154 -7.55 -13.17 6.93
N SER A 155 -7.01 -12.01 7.29
CA SER A 155 -5.85 -11.88 8.20
C SER A 155 -6.21 -12.39 9.59
N ASN A 156 -5.99 -13.68 9.82
CA ASN A 156 -6.28 -14.36 11.09
C ASN A 156 -5.07 -15.16 11.57
N LEU A 157 -5.07 -15.45 12.86
CA LEU A 157 -4.15 -16.46 13.40
C LEU A 157 -4.54 -17.83 12.84
N HIS A 158 -3.79 -18.30 11.85
CA HIS A 158 -3.89 -19.66 11.37
C HIS A 158 -3.17 -20.60 12.34
N THR A 159 -3.93 -21.44 13.05
CA THR A 159 -3.37 -22.47 13.95
C THR A 159 -3.03 -23.77 13.22
N GLU A 160 -3.40 -23.86 11.95
CA GLU A 160 -3.15 -25.02 11.10
C GLU A 160 -1.74 -24.96 10.52
N LYS A 161 -1.08 -26.11 10.41
CA LYS A 161 0.18 -26.20 9.67
C LYS A 161 -0.14 -26.05 8.19
N ILE A 162 0.32 -24.96 7.58
CA ILE A 162 0.31 -24.79 6.13
C ILE A 162 1.40 -25.70 5.56
N ASP A 163 1.00 -26.72 4.81
CA ASP A 163 1.90 -27.60 4.06
C ASP A 163 2.10 -26.98 2.67
N TYR A 164 3.29 -26.44 2.41
CA TYR A 164 3.66 -25.76 1.16
C TYR A 164 4.30 -26.73 0.17
#